data_AF-A0A915IRT8-F1
#
_entry.id   AF-A0A915IRT8-F1
#
_cell.length_a   1.000
_cell.length_b   1.000
_cell.length_c   1.000
_cell.angle_alpha   90.00
_cell.angle_beta   90.00
_cell.angle_gamma   90.00
#
_symmetry.space_group_name_H-M   'P 1'
#
loop_
_entity.id
_entity.type
_entity.pdbx_description
1 polymer ?
#
loop_
_entity_poly.entity_id
_entity_poly.type
_entity_poly.pdbx_seq_one_letter_code
_entity_poly.pdbx_strand_id
1 'polypeptide(L)'
;MCREKATNFDCEEIEFLSACVAQNVHHIENEKTDQSLTKAKNASWEAIEFAFRYNPNVKDRSRQQLADKWKNLKQSIARTTVQNYNDDQLVLQDLRGASAASDDMIQTWQSF
;
A
#
# COMPACT_ATOMS: atom_id res chain seq x y z
N MET A 1 28.69 -3.24 -17.08
CA MET A 1 27.89 -2.12 -16.57
C MET A 1 27.62 -2.36 -15.09
N CYS A 2 28.36 -1.70 -14.20
CA CYS A 2 28.09 -1.80 -12.77
C CYS A 2 26.80 -1.02 -12.49
N ARG A 3 25.75 -1.75 -12.09
CA ARG A 3 24.51 -1.15 -11.62
C ARG A 3 24.82 -0.54 -10.25
N GLU A 4 24.98 0.78 -10.20
CA GLU A 4 25.16 1.50 -8.94
C GLU A 4 24.05 1.07 -7.97
N LYS A 5 24.43 0.53 -6.81
CA LYS A 5 23.47 0.17 -5.78
C LYS A 5 22.74 1.44 -5.40
N ALA A 6 21.42 1.47 -5.62
CA ALA A 6 20.58 2.59 -5.23
C ALA A 6 20.89 2.94 -3.76
N THR A 7 21.31 4.17 -3.50
CA THR A 7 21.52 4.68 -2.15
C THR A 7 20.23 4.43 -1.39
N ASN A 8 20.30 3.67 -0.30
CA ASN A 8 19.12 3.36 0.51
C ASN A 8 18.43 4.67 0.91
N PHE A 9 17.09 4.64 0.92
CA PHE A 9 16.30 5.72 1.48
C PHE A 9 16.28 5.57 2.99
N ASP A 10 16.67 6.61 3.70
CA ASP A 10 16.64 6.68 5.16
C ASP A 10 15.19 6.83 5.65
N CYS A 11 14.93 6.52 6.92
CA CYS A 11 13.57 6.58 7.49
C CYS A 11 12.97 7.99 7.35
N GLU A 12 13.76 9.03 7.61
CA GLU A 12 13.35 10.43 7.47
C GLU A 12 12.97 10.77 6.01
N GLU A 13 13.73 10.25 5.03
CA GLU A 13 13.41 10.41 3.60
C GLU A 13 12.08 9.71 3.24
N ILE A 14 11.81 8.55 3.85
CA ILE A 14 10.57 7.78 3.61
C ILE A 14 9.36 8.48 4.23
N GLU A 15 9.48 8.97 5.46
CA GLU A 15 8.43 9.71 6.15
C GLU A 15 8.10 11.01 5.39
N PHE A 16 9.14 11.76 4.99
CA PHE A 16 8.99 12.98 4.21
C PHE A 16 8.34 12.70 2.84
N LEU A 17 8.79 11.66 2.12
CA LEU A 17 8.18 11.23 0.86
C LEU A 17 6.69 10.92 1.06
N SER A 18 6.36 10.17 2.11
CA SER A 18 4.98 9.75 2.41
C SER A 18 4.10 10.97 2.72
N ALA A 19 4.61 11.93 3.49
CA ALA A 19 3.90 13.18 3.81
C ALA A 19 3.66 14.05 2.57
N CYS A 20 4.65 14.17 1.68
CA CYS A 20 4.51 14.95 0.44
C CYS A 20 3.55 14.28 -0.55
N VAL A 21 3.57 12.95 -0.64
CA VAL A 21 2.64 12.19 -1.49
C VAL A 21 1.22 12.25 -0.93
N ALA A 22 1.03 12.17 0.39
CA ALA A 22 -0.29 12.28 1.02
C ALA A 22 -1.00 13.60 0.68
N GLN A 23 -0.25 14.71 0.63
CA GLN A 23 -0.77 16.03 0.22
C GLN A 23 -1.21 16.07 -1.25
N ASN A 24 -0.67 15.21 -2.10
CA ASN A 24 -0.92 15.17 -3.55
C ASN A 24 -1.56 13.85 -4.02
N VAL A 25 -2.13 13.08 -3.10
CA VAL A 25 -2.54 11.68 -3.32
C VAL A 25 -3.55 11.55 -4.47
N HIS A 26 -4.47 12.52 -4.58
CA HIS A 26 -5.50 12.56 -5.63
C HIS A 26 -4.95 12.66 -7.05
N HIS A 27 -3.75 13.23 -7.22
CA HIS A 27 -3.09 13.33 -8.52
C HIS A 27 -2.12 12.19 -8.77
N ILE A 28 -1.45 11.72 -7.71
CA ILE A 28 -0.41 10.69 -7.82
C ILE A 28 -1.02 9.29 -7.99
N GLU A 29 -2.08 8.99 -7.25
CA GLU A 29 -2.73 7.68 -7.25
C GLU A 29 -3.85 7.54 -8.29
N ASN A 30 -4.15 8.60 -9.03
CA ASN A 30 -5.12 8.51 -10.11
C ASN A 30 -4.57 7.62 -11.24
N GLU A 31 -5.28 6.53 -11.51
CA GLU A 31 -4.93 5.56 -12.56
C GLU A 31 -5.50 5.95 -13.93
N LYS A 32 -6.30 7.03 -14.00
CA LYS A 32 -6.86 7.50 -15.27
C LYS A 32 -5.79 8.10 -16.15
N THR A 33 -5.73 7.61 -17.38
CA THR A 33 -4.82 8.09 -18.43
C THR A 33 -5.45 9.26 -19.18
N ASP A 34 -5.63 10.39 -18.49
CA ASP A 34 -6.01 11.65 -19.14
C ASP A 34 -4.77 12.54 -19.31
N GLN A 35 -4.66 13.28 -20.41
CA GLN A 35 -3.50 14.13 -20.68
C GLN A 35 -3.36 15.24 -19.61
N SER A 36 -4.49 15.79 -19.14
CA SER A 36 -4.53 16.81 -18.09
C SER A 36 -4.10 16.24 -16.74
N LEU A 37 -4.55 15.02 -16.44
CA LEU A 37 -4.15 14.30 -15.22
C LEU A 37 -2.68 13.90 -15.25
N THR A 38 -2.15 13.54 -16.42
CA THR A 38 -0.72 13.24 -16.59
C THR A 38 0.13 14.48 -16.31
N LYS A 39 -0.28 15.65 -16.79
CA LYS A 39 0.38 16.92 -16.47
C LYS A 39 0.30 17.25 -14.98
N ALA A 40 -0.87 17.09 -14.35
CA ALA A 40 -1.04 17.33 -12.92
C ALA A 40 -0.17 16.38 -12.07
N LYS A 41 -0.07 15.10 -12.46
CA LYS A 41 0.79 14.11 -11.83
C LYS A 41 2.27 14.47 -11.97
N ASN A 42 2.69 14.91 -13.17
CA ASN A 42 4.06 15.39 -13.40
C ASN A 42 4.37 16.60 -12.50
N ALA A 43 3.49 17.59 -12.47
CA ALA A 43 3.65 18.78 -11.64
C ALA A 43 3.71 18.44 -10.13
N SER A 44 2.88 17.48 -9.68
CA SER A 44 2.92 16.99 -8.30
C SER A 44 4.28 16.37 -7.97
N TRP A 45 4.82 15.54 -8.85
CA TRP A 45 6.14 14.95 -8.64
C TRP A 45 7.28 15.96 -8.70
N GLU A 46 7.20 16.97 -9.56
CA GLU A 46 8.17 18.07 -9.60
C GLU A 46 8.14 18.89 -8.30
N ALA A 47 6.95 19.15 -7.74
CA ALA A 47 6.83 19.80 -6.45
C ALA A 47 7.46 18.98 -5.32
N ILE A 48 7.30 17.66 -5.35
CA ILE A 48 7.94 16.74 -4.39
C ILE A 48 9.47 16.78 -4.55
N GLU A 49 9.98 16.65 -5.78
CA GLU A 49 11.42 16.73 -6.07
C GLU A 49 12.02 18.06 -5.58
N PHE A 50 11.33 19.17 -5.85
CA PHE A 50 11.71 20.48 -5.34
C PHE A 50 11.75 20.50 -3.81
N ALA A 51 10.72 19.95 -3.14
CA ALA A 51 10.69 19.87 -1.68
C ALA A 51 11.87 19.05 -1.11
N PHE A 52 12.26 17.95 -1.78
CA PHE A 52 13.45 17.17 -1.40
C PHE A 52 14.74 17.96 -1.56
N ARG A 53 14.90 18.66 -2.69
CA ARG A 53 16.12 19.43 -3.00
C ARG A 53 16.40 20.56 -2.02
N TYR A 54 15.35 21.18 -1.47
CA TYR A 54 15.47 22.30 -0.53
C TYR A 54 15.34 21.91 0.94
N ASN A 55 15.10 20.63 1.24
CA ASN A 55 15.02 20.16 2.61
C ASN A 55 16.42 19.71 3.09
N PRO A 56 17.01 20.36 4.12
CA PRO A 56 18.36 20.06 4.58
C PRO A 56 18.49 18.68 5.27
N ASN A 57 17.37 18.05 5.64
CA ASN A 57 17.34 16.79 6.37
C ASN A 57 17.26 15.55 5.46
N VAL A 58 17.10 15.74 4.15
CA VAL A 58 16.99 14.63 3.18
C VAL A 58 18.02 14.79 2.08
N LYS A 59 18.37 13.69 1.42
CA LYS A 59 19.30 13.76 0.27
C LYS A 59 18.52 14.25 -0.95
N ASP A 60 19.23 14.92 -1.86
CA ASP A 60 18.67 15.23 -3.18
C ASP A 60 18.42 13.92 -3.93
N ARG A 61 17.20 13.77 -4.47
CA ARG A 61 16.73 12.57 -5.17
C ARG A 61 16.00 13.00 -6.41
N SER A 62 16.26 12.30 -7.51
CA SER A 62 15.53 12.58 -8.74
C SER A 62 14.07 12.16 -8.59
N ARG A 63 13.21 12.85 -9.32
CA ARG A 63 11.80 12.49 -9.46
C ARG A 63 11.58 10.99 -9.73
N GLN A 64 12.41 10.37 -10.57
CA GLN A 64 12.28 8.96 -10.90
C GLN A 64 12.59 8.05 -9.69
N GLN A 65 13.62 8.39 -8.90
CA GLN A 65 13.94 7.65 -7.69
C GLN A 65 12.82 7.72 -6.65
N LEU A 66 12.19 8.88 -6.49
CA LEU A 66 11.07 9.10 -5.57
C LEU A 66 9.84 8.30 -6.00
N ALA A 67 9.50 8.32 -7.30
CA ALA A 67 8.40 7.56 -7.85
C ALA A 67 8.60 6.05 -7.71
N ASP A 68 9.80 5.55 -8.01
CA ASP A 68 10.15 4.13 -7.87
C ASP A 68 10.11 3.70 -6.38
N LYS A 69 10.63 4.52 -5.47
CA LYS A 69 10.57 4.26 -4.04
C LYS A 69 9.13 4.19 -3.54
N TRP A 70 8.28 5.14 -3.93
CA TRP A 70 6.85 5.14 -3.56
C TRP A 70 6.13 3.89 -4.07
N LYS A 71 6.38 3.50 -5.33
CA LYS A 71 5.83 2.25 -5.90
C LYS A 71 6.25 1.02 -5.08
N ASN A 72 7.52 0.95 -4.69
CA ASN A 72 8.04 -0.13 -3.86
C ASN A 72 7.42 -0.13 -2.44
N LEU A 73 7.23 1.05 -1.84
CA LEU A 73 6.55 1.18 -0.54
C LEU A 73 5.11 0.67 -0.62
N LYS A 74 4.35 1.07 -1.64
CA LYS A 74 2.98 0.56 -1.87
C LYS A 74 2.95 -0.96 -2.02
N GLN A 75 3.88 -1.52 -2.80
CA GLN A 75 3.98 -2.98 -2.96
C GLN A 75 4.37 -3.69 -1.67
N SER A 76 5.25 -3.10 -0.86
CA SER A 76 5.62 -3.65 0.44
C SER A 76 4.43 -3.66 1.40
N ILE A 77 3.69 -2.56 1.50
CA ILE A 77 2.48 -2.48 2.33
C ILE A 77 1.44 -3.51 1.88
N ALA A 78 1.17 -3.60 0.58
CA ALA A 78 0.23 -4.57 0.03
C ALA A 78 0.62 -6.02 0.38
N ARG A 79 1.91 -6.34 0.33
CA ARG A 79 2.42 -7.67 0.73
C ARG A 79 2.26 -7.92 2.22
N THR A 80 2.60 -6.95 3.06
CA THR A 80 2.43 -7.06 4.52
C THR A 80 0.96 -7.25 4.91
N THR A 81 0.04 -6.52 4.26
CA THR A 81 -1.40 -6.69 4.49
C THR A 81 -1.88 -8.08 4.07
N VAL A 82 -1.44 -8.59 2.92
CA VAL A 82 -1.79 -9.95 2.46
C VAL A 82 -1.21 -11.03 3.38
N GLN A 83 -0.02 -10.79 3.94
CA GLN A 83 0.62 -11.73 4.86
C GLN A 83 -0.10 -11.76 6.22
N ASN A 84 -0.52 -10.60 6.75
CA ASN A 84 -1.33 -10.53 7.98
C ASN A 84 -2.73 -11.15 7.80
N TYR A 85 -3.37 -11.00 6.64
CA TYR A 85 -4.66 -11.67 6.36
C TYR A 85 -4.54 -13.20 6.31
N ASN A 86 -3.40 -13.74 5.89
CA ASN A 86 -3.16 -15.19 5.89
C ASN A 86 -2.84 -15.73 7.29
N ASP A 87 -2.21 -14.92 8.15
CA ASP A 87 -1.93 -15.29 9.54
C ASP A 87 -3.22 -15.32 10.39
N ASP A 88 -4.10 -14.32 10.21
CA ASP A 88 -5.43 -14.28 10.87
C ASP A 88 -6.41 -15.36 10.35
N GLN A 89 -6.29 -15.83 9.10
CA GLN A 89 -7.14 -16.93 8.59
C GLN A 89 -6.74 -18.31 9.12
N LEU A 90 -5.52 -18.50 9.61
CA LEU A 90 -5.10 -19.77 10.22
C LEU A 90 -5.73 -19.99 11.61
N VAL A 91 -6.25 -18.94 12.27
CA VAL A 91 -6.92 -19.06 13.57
C VAL A 91 -8.40 -19.48 13.44
N LEU A 92 -8.99 -19.37 12.24
CA LEU A 92 -10.43 -19.63 12.02
C LEU A 92 -10.75 -21.01 11.42
N GLN A 93 -9.75 -21.81 11.03
CA GLN A 93 -9.99 -23.18 10.55
C GLN A 93 -10.08 -24.23 11.66
N ASP A 94 -9.53 -23.99 12.85
CA ASP A 94 -9.57 -24.95 13.96
C ASP A 94 -10.89 -24.97 14.76
N LEU A 95 -11.76 -23.95 14.60
CA LEU A 95 -13.05 -23.90 15.30
C LEU A 95 -14.23 -24.50 14.52
N ARG A 96 -14.03 -24.95 13.28
CA ARG A 96 -15.09 -25.56 12.46
C ARG A 96 -15.05 -27.11 12.46
N GLY A 97 -14.29 -27.71 13.36
CA GLY A 97 -14.16 -29.17 13.53
C GLY A 97 -14.89 -29.78 14.73
N ALA A 98 -15.49 -28.97 15.63
CA ALA A 98 -15.99 -29.44 16.93
C ALA A 98 -17.49 -29.23 17.18
N SER A 99 -18.34 -29.33 16.16
CA SER A 99 -19.81 -29.34 16.37
C SER A 99 -20.54 -30.21 15.34
N ALA A 100 -20.07 -31.45 15.18
CA ALA A 100 -20.80 -32.53 14.51
C ALA A 100 -21.14 -33.62 15.54
N ALA A 101 -21.93 -33.25 16.55
CA ALA A 101 -22.59 -34.20 17.44
C ALA A 101 -23.69 -33.47 18.22
N SER A 102 -24.91 -33.53 17.71
CA SER A 102 -26.18 -33.64 18.44
C SER A 102 -27.30 -33.46 17.39
N ASP A 103 -27.74 -34.57 16.79
CA ASP A 103 -28.96 -35.30 17.22
C ASP A 103 -30.19 -34.38 17.09
N ASP A 104 -30.88 -34.42 15.95
CA ASP A 104 -32.06 -35.27 15.70
C ASP A 104 -33.32 -34.75 16.43
N MET A 105 -34.48 -34.87 15.78
CA MET A 105 -35.81 -34.38 16.19
C MET A 105 -36.26 -32.99 15.70
N ILE A 106 -36.60 -32.88 14.41
CA ILE A 106 -37.86 -32.21 14.02
C ILE A 106 -38.58 -33.09 13.00
N GLN A 107 -39.43 -34.00 13.49
CA GLN A 107 -40.49 -34.62 12.71
C GLN A 107 -41.85 -34.40 13.37
N THR A 108 -42.70 -33.71 12.60
CA THR A 108 -44.13 -34.00 12.41
C THR A 108 -45.12 -33.59 13.50
N TRP A 109 -46.32 -33.23 13.01
CA TRP A 109 -47.62 -33.00 13.66
C TRP A 109 -47.90 -31.53 14.03
N GLN A 110 -48.96 -30.86 13.58
CA GLN A 110 -50.07 -31.23 12.69
C GLN A 110 -50.84 -29.93 12.35
N SER A 111 -51.37 -29.82 11.14
CA SER A 111 -52.48 -28.92 10.83
C SER A 111 -53.71 -29.32 11.65
N PHE A 112 -54.36 -28.38 12.33
CA PHE A 112 -55.79 -28.08 12.24
C PHE A 112 -56.10 -26.77 12.99
#